data_AF-A0A522EN22-F1
#
_entry.id   AF-A0A522EN22-F1
#
_cell.length_a   1.000
_cell.length_b   1.000
_cell.length_c   1.000
_cell.angle_alpha   90.00
_cell.angle_beta   90.00
_cell.angle_gamma   90.00
#
_symmetry.space_group_name_H-M   'P 1'
#
loop_
_entity.id
_entity.type
_entity.pdbx_description
1 polymer ?
#
loop_
_entity_poly.entity_id
_entity_poly.type
_entity_poly.pdbx_seq_one_letter_code
_entity_poly.pdbx_strand_id
1 'polypeptide(L)'
;MARTRSRRKPLPETPVKTTIASLAHDGRGVAHVDGKAVFIDEALPGEEVEFIYTEIRKDYAEGRVVTLLSRSAIRVDAQCAHYGVCGGCSFQHVASSEQIRIKQDLLVEQFKRIGKIDIPEIWQALEGPHWGYRTKARMGVKYVAKKDRVLVGFRERRHQYLAEIDNCIVMHPTVGTQLLALGELIAGLSIKDKIPQIEVAIGDGQCVLAIRVLEPPTEEDEERMRVFGHQHNMSLCLQVKGPDTIAPLPGEPEVIPAYALPEHDIEFKFRPAMFTQVNYEINRQMINRVIETLNLNENDTVLDLFCGLGNFTLPIARKAGHVVGIEGD
;
A
#
# COMPACT_ATOMS: atom_id res chain seq x y z
N MET A 1 36.69 -15.26 4.98
CA MET A 1 36.01 -16.18 5.93
C MET A 1 34.52 -16.20 5.58
N ALA A 2 34.06 -17.27 4.93
CA ALA A 2 32.64 -17.44 4.62
C ALA A 2 31.88 -17.66 5.93
N ARG A 3 30.97 -16.74 6.30
CA ARG A 3 30.03 -16.95 7.40
C ARG A 3 29.21 -18.20 7.07
N THR A 4 29.45 -19.27 7.81
CA THR A 4 28.63 -20.46 7.83
C THR A 4 27.17 -20.04 8.08
N ARG A 5 26.31 -20.19 7.07
CA ARG A 5 24.86 -20.02 7.22
C ARG A 5 24.42 -21.06 8.24
N SER A 6 24.18 -20.62 9.48
CA SER A 6 23.59 -21.43 10.53
C SER A 6 22.32 -22.09 9.97
N ARG A 7 22.31 -23.43 9.94
CA ARG A 7 21.13 -24.22 9.58
C ARG A 7 20.03 -23.82 10.56
N ARG A 8 19.03 -23.06 10.07
CA ARG A 8 17.84 -22.72 10.88
C ARG A 8 17.25 -24.02 11.39
N LYS A 9 17.07 -24.13 12.71
CA LYS A 9 16.36 -25.28 13.30
C LYS A 9 14.97 -25.36 12.66
N PRO A 10 14.48 -26.58 12.37
CA PRO A 10 13.11 -26.75 11.90
C PRO A 10 12.14 -26.16 12.93
N LEU A 11 11.11 -25.46 12.43
CA LEU A 11 10.07 -24.88 13.28
C LEU A 11 9.16 -26.00 13.78
N PRO A 12 8.60 -25.91 15.00
CA PRO A 12 7.58 -26.84 15.46
C PRO A 12 6.36 -26.75 14.53
N GLU A 13 5.89 -27.90 14.03
CA GLU A 13 4.72 -27.99 13.15
C GLU A 13 3.41 -28.14 13.93
N THR A 14 3.47 -28.59 15.18
CA THR A 14 2.30 -28.75 16.03
C THR A 14 1.71 -27.39 16.39
N PRO A 15 0.41 -27.16 16.12
CA PRO A 15 -0.27 -25.94 16.55
C PRO A 15 -0.21 -25.77 18.07
N VAL A 16 0.00 -24.53 18.50
CA VAL A 16 0.03 -24.15 19.91
C VAL A 16 -1.22 -23.35 20.24
N LYS A 17 -1.96 -23.77 21.29
CA LYS A 17 -3.11 -23.02 21.79
C LYS A 17 -2.64 -21.84 22.65
N THR A 18 -3.21 -20.66 22.44
CA THR A 18 -2.95 -19.47 23.27
C THR A 18 -4.13 -18.51 23.27
N THR A 19 -4.12 -17.57 24.21
CA THR A 19 -5.04 -16.43 24.24
C THR A 19 -4.28 -15.16 23.85
N ILE A 20 -4.86 -14.37 22.96
CA ILE A 20 -4.25 -13.11 22.51
C ILE A 20 -4.49 -12.04 23.57
N ALA A 21 -3.40 -11.43 24.05
CA ALA A 21 -3.43 -10.45 25.11
C ALA A 21 -3.64 -9.01 24.60
N SER A 22 -2.95 -8.65 23.51
CA SER A 22 -2.97 -7.29 22.98
C SER A 22 -2.66 -7.26 21.48
N LEU A 23 -2.60 -6.06 20.90
CA LEU A 23 -2.11 -5.83 19.54
C LEU A 23 -0.74 -5.15 19.56
N ALA A 24 0.08 -5.48 18.57
CA ALA A 24 1.26 -4.71 18.21
C ALA A 24 0.89 -3.56 17.26
N HIS A 25 1.79 -2.59 17.13
CA HIS A 25 1.60 -1.41 16.28
C HIS A 25 1.38 -1.74 14.78
N ASP A 26 1.83 -2.90 14.34
CA ASP A 26 1.66 -3.40 12.96
C ASP A 26 0.37 -4.21 12.76
N GLY A 27 -0.47 -4.32 13.80
CA GLY A 27 -1.78 -4.99 13.77
C GLY A 27 -1.76 -6.48 14.09
N ARG A 28 -0.61 -7.04 14.49
CA ARG A 28 -0.55 -8.43 14.95
C ARG A 28 -1.04 -8.62 16.38
N GLY A 29 -1.65 -9.77 16.65
CA GLY A 29 -1.93 -10.21 18.01
C GLY A 29 -0.63 -10.51 18.76
N VAL A 30 -0.59 -10.20 20.04
CA VAL A 30 0.53 -10.48 20.93
C VAL A 30 0.07 -11.47 21.98
N ALA A 31 0.79 -12.58 22.09
CA ALA A 31 0.63 -13.57 23.15
C ALA A 31 1.98 -13.84 23.83
N HIS A 32 1.94 -14.44 25.01
CA HIS A 32 3.15 -14.94 25.69
C HIS A 32 3.05 -16.45 25.83
N VAL A 33 3.99 -17.16 25.21
CA VAL A 33 4.06 -18.62 25.23
C VAL A 33 5.43 -19.01 25.79
N ASP A 34 5.45 -19.81 26.86
CA ASP A 34 6.67 -20.23 27.55
C ASP A 34 7.61 -19.06 27.91
N GLY A 35 7.03 -17.93 28.36
CA GLY A 35 7.76 -16.73 28.73
C GLY A 35 8.31 -15.90 27.55
N LYS A 36 7.99 -16.27 26.30
CA LYS A 36 8.42 -15.56 25.09
C LYS A 36 7.25 -14.81 24.45
N ALA A 37 7.49 -13.58 24.02
CA ALA A 37 6.54 -12.81 23.22
C ALA A 37 6.39 -13.41 21.82
N VAL A 38 5.16 -13.67 21.41
CA VAL A 38 4.81 -14.22 20.10
C VAL A 38 3.87 -13.26 19.38
N PHE A 39 4.27 -12.82 18.18
CA PHE A 39 3.48 -11.95 17.32
C PHE A 39 2.75 -12.79 16.28
N ILE A 40 1.43 -12.80 16.34
CA ILE A 40 0.57 -13.72 15.58
C ILE A 40 -0.23 -12.93 14.54
N ASP A 41 -0.01 -13.26 13.27
CA ASP A 41 -0.79 -12.68 12.16
C ASP A 41 -2.27 -13.05 12.30
N GLU A 42 -3.14 -12.06 12.06
CA GLU A 42 -4.61 -12.22 11.99
C GLU A 42 -5.28 -12.65 13.29
N ALA A 43 -4.69 -12.30 14.44
CA ALA A 43 -5.23 -12.60 15.76
C ALA A 43 -5.59 -11.31 16.51
N LEU A 44 -6.73 -11.30 17.21
CA LEU A 44 -7.24 -10.13 17.93
C LEU A 44 -7.27 -10.35 19.44
N PRO A 45 -7.14 -9.29 20.26
CA PRO A 45 -7.21 -9.39 21.72
C PRO A 45 -8.48 -10.10 22.20
N GLY A 46 -8.33 -10.96 23.20
CA GLY A 46 -9.40 -11.75 23.79
C GLY A 46 -9.72 -13.05 23.05
N GLU A 47 -9.13 -13.30 21.88
CA GLU A 47 -9.35 -14.55 21.15
C GLU A 47 -8.51 -15.69 21.70
N GLU A 48 -9.11 -16.89 21.73
CA GLU A 48 -8.40 -18.14 21.84
C GLU A 48 -8.11 -18.68 20.45
N VAL A 49 -6.85 -18.98 20.17
CA VAL A 49 -6.40 -19.44 18.85
C VAL A 49 -5.46 -20.62 18.99
N GLU A 50 -5.41 -21.44 17.95
CA GLU A 50 -4.27 -22.29 17.67
C GLU A 50 -3.44 -21.63 16.57
N PHE A 51 -2.14 -21.51 16.79
CA PHE A 51 -1.22 -20.91 15.83
C PHE A 51 -0.02 -21.82 15.58
N ILE A 52 0.65 -21.62 14.43
CA ILE A 52 1.95 -22.25 14.14
C ILE A 52 3.04 -21.18 14.06
N TYR A 53 4.27 -21.55 14.42
CA TYR A 53 5.42 -20.66 14.31
C TYR A 53 5.83 -20.46 12.84
N THR A 54 6.08 -19.21 12.46
CA THR A 54 6.63 -18.82 11.15
C THR A 54 8.10 -18.38 11.26
N GLU A 55 8.51 -17.86 12.42
CA GLU A 55 9.90 -17.55 12.73
C GLU A 55 10.14 -17.61 14.25
N ILE A 56 11.28 -18.13 14.70
CA ILE A 56 11.67 -18.10 16.12
C ILE A 56 13.03 -17.40 16.22
N ARG A 57 13.07 -16.30 16.97
CA ARG A 57 14.30 -15.58 17.34
C ARG A 57 14.59 -15.74 18.84
N LYS A 58 15.69 -15.13 19.27
CA LYS A 58 16.12 -15.15 20.67
C LYS A 58 15.07 -14.54 21.59
N ASP A 59 14.66 -13.30 21.29
CA ASP A 59 13.83 -12.49 22.19
C ASP A 59 12.33 -12.56 21.87
N TYR A 60 11.97 -12.97 20.66
CA TYR A 60 10.58 -13.09 20.23
C TYR A 60 10.39 -14.21 19.19
N ALA A 61 9.13 -14.53 18.93
CA ALA A 61 8.73 -15.40 17.83
C ALA A 61 7.59 -14.78 17.03
N GLU A 62 7.38 -15.31 15.83
CA GLU A 62 6.28 -14.95 14.94
C GLU A 62 5.47 -16.20 14.62
N GLY A 63 4.17 -16.02 14.39
CA GLY A 63 3.28 -17.10 14.02
C GLY A 63 2.08 -16.63 13.21
N ARG A 64 1.27 -17.58 12.79
CA ARG A 64 -0.01 -17.33 12.11
C ARG A 64 -1.08 -18.23 12.70
N VAL A 65 -2.29 -17.70 12.82
CA VAL A 65 -3.47 -18.48 13.22
C VAL A 65 -3.71 -19.61 12.21
N VAL A 66 -4.00 -20.81 12.72
CA VAL A 66 -4.46 -21.95 11.93
C VAL A 66 -5.90 -22.32 12.30
N THR A 67 -6.28 -22.14 13.57
CA THR A 67 -7.64 -22.38 14.07
C THR A 67 -8.06 -21.23 14.97
N LEU A 68 -9.23 -20.65 14.74
CA LEU A 68 -9.90 -19.76 15.70
C LEU A 68 -10.78 -20.60 16.61
N LEU A 69 -10.46 -20.64 17.91
CA LEU A 69 -11.25 -21.36 18.92
C LEU A 69 -12.34 -20.47 19.51
N SER A 70 -12.07 -19.17 19.64
CA SER A 70 -13.06 -18.13 19.93
C SER A 70 -12.83 -16.90 19.06
N ARG A 71 -13.90 -16.18 18.76
CA ARG A 71 -13.88 -14.97 17.92
C ARG A 71 -14.14 -13.74 18.78
N SER A 72 -13.38 -12.67 18.55
CA SER A 72 -13.69 -11.37 19.13
C SER A 72 -14.96 -10.79 18.52
N ALA A 73 -15.70 -9.98 19.28
CA ALA A 73 -16.93 -9.33 18.81
C ALA A 73 -16.69 -8.37 17.62
N ILE A 74 -15.46 -7.87 17.48
CA ILE A 74 -15.07 -6.95 16.41
C ILE A 74 -14.51 -7.66 15.18
N ARG A 75 -14.41 -9.00 15.20
CA ARG A 75 -13.91 -9.78 14.07
C ARG A 75 -14.97 -9.88 12.98
N VAL A 76 -14.56 -9.63 11.74
CA VAL A 76 -15.33 -9.92 10.53
C VAL A 76 -14.55 -10.86 9.63
N ASP A 77 -15.22 -11.48 8.67
CA ASP A 77 -14.54 -12.20 7.61
C ASP A 77 -13.97 -11.20 6.60
N ALA A 78 -12.73 -11.43 6.18
CA ALA A 78 -12.07 -10.55 5.23
C ALA A 78 -12.77 -10.61 3.86
N GLN A 79 -13.03 -9.44 3.26
CA GLN A 79 -13.72 -9.38 1.97
C GLN A 79 -12.81 -9.77 0.80
N CYS A 80 -11.49 -9.54 0.89
CA CYS A 80 -10.55 -9.97 -0.12
C CYS A 80 -10.23 -11.45 0.05
N ALA A 81 -10.53 -12.27 -0.97
CA ALA A 81 -10.18 -13.69 -0.99
C ALA A 81 -8.67 -13.96 -0.84
N HIS A 82 -7.83 -12.96 -1.15
CA HIS A 82 -6.37 -13.06 -1.08
C HIS A 82 -5.79 -12.64 0.28
N TYR A 83 -6.64 -12.19 1.20
CA TYR A 83 -6.23 -11.91 2.58
C TYR A 83 -5.77 -13.21 3.25
N GLY A 84 -4.72 -13.17 4.07
CA GLY A 84 -4.01 -14.38 4.52
C GLY A 84 -2.69 -14.60 3.80
N VAL A 85 -2.68 -14.41 2.49
CA VAL A 85 -1.52 -14.68 1.62
C VAL A 85 -0.87 -13.39 1.16
N CYS A 86 -1.65 -12.47 0.59
CA CYS A 86 -1.17 -11.18 0.11
C CYS A 86 -0.74 -10.28 1.29
N GLY A 87 0.48 -9.73 1.21
CA GLY A 87 1.04 -8.85 2.24
C GLY A 87 0.53 -7.41 2.20
N GLY A 88 -0.43 -7.08 1.33
CA GLY A 88 -0.88 -5.71 1.10
C GLY A 88 -1.83 -5.13 2.16
N CYS A 89 -2.48 -5.98 2.96
CA CYS A 89 -3.47 -5.55 3.97
C CYS A 89 -3.23 -6.25 5.31
N SER A 90 -3.48 -5.54 6.42
CA SER A 90 -3.27 -6.05 7.79
C SER A 90 -4.55 -6.22 8.60
N PHE A 91 -5.64 -5.50 8.29
CA PHE A 91 -6.80 -5.37 9.18
C PHE A 91 -8.14 -5.86 8.60
N GLN A 92 -8.18 -6.56 7.46
CA GLN A 92 -9.47 -6.94 6.85
C GLN A 92 -10.31 -7.90 7.71
N HIS A 93 -9.72 -8.58 8.69
CA HIS A 93 -10.44 -9.40 9.66
C HIS A 93 -11.07 -8.59 10.81
N VAL A 94 -10.99 -7.26 10.78
CA VAL A 94 -11.54 -6.34 11.79
C VAL A 94 -12.63 -5.49 11.18
N ALA A 95 -13.76 -5.35 11.86
CA ALA A 95 -14.83 -4.44 11.46
C ALA A 95 -14.27 -3.04 11.20
N SER A 96 -14.68 -2.40 10.10
CA SER A 96 -14.08 -1.14 9.64
C SER A 96 -14.13 -0.02 10.68
N SER A 97 -15.23 0.10 11.42
CA SER A 97 -15.39 1.07 12.52
C SER A 97 -14.37 0.85 13.64
N GLU A 98 -14.05 -0.42 13.93
CA GLU A 98 -13.13 -0.79 15.00
C GLU A 98 -11.66 -0.64 14.56
N GLN A 99 -11.37 -0.66 13.26
CA GLN A 99 -10.02 -0.36 12.76
C GLN A 99 -9.57 1.06 13.11
N ILE A 100 -10.49 2.03 13.02
CA ILE A 100 -10.20 3.42 13.38
C ILE A 100 -9.91 3.52 14.87
N ARG A 101 -10.78 2.93 15.69
CA ARG A 101 -10.62 2.90 17.14
C ARG A 101 -9.29 2.29 17.57
N ILE A 102 -8.92 1.13 17.02
CA ILE A 102 -7.63 0.48 17.32
C ILE A 102 -6.45 1.41 16.99
N LYS A 103 -6.51 2.10 15.84
CA LYS A 103 -5.45 3.06 15.44
C LYS A 103 -5.40 4.28 16.36
N GLN A 104 -6.55 4.78 16.82
CA GLN A 104 -6.62 5.88 17.78
C GLN A 104 -6.05 5.45 19.14
N ASP A 105 -6.42 4.27 19.65
CA ASP A 105 -5.90 3.73 20.91
C ASP A 105 -4.37 3.56 20.84
N LEU A 106 -3.86 3.04 19.72
CA LEU A 106 -2.42 2.94 19.46
C LEU A 106 -1.74 4.31 19.42
N LEU A 107 -2.35 5.30 18.76
CA LEU A 107 -1.81 6.66 18.71
C LEU A 107 -1.69 7.24 20.14
N VAL A 108 -2.76 7.15 20.92
CA VAL A 108 -2.80 7.63 22.31
C VAL A 108 -1.75 6.92 23.17
N GLU A 109 -1.63 5.60 23.07
CA GLU A 109 -0.62 4.82 23.79
C GLU A 109 0.80 5.29 23.45
N GLN A 110 1.07 5.56 22.18
CA GLN A 110 2.41 5.96 21.73
C GLN A 110 2.77 7.39 22.14
N PHE A 111 1.82 8.33 22.12
CA PHE A 111 2.05 9.66 22.68
C PHE A 111 2.38 9.59 24.18
N LYS A 112 1.65 8.77 24.93
CA LYS A 112 1.89 8.59 26.37
C LYS A 112 3.22 7.87 26.65
N ARG A 113 3.49 6.78 25.94
CA ARG A 113 4.64 5.90 26.22
C ARG A 113 5.95 6.45 25.67
N ILE A 114 5.96 6.92 24.42
CA ILE A 114 7.15 7.41 23.72
C ILE A 114 7.27 8.92 23.93
N GLY A 115 6.21 9.66 23.59
CA GLY A 115 6.19 11.13 23.67
C GLY A 115 6.18 11.66 25.10
N LYS A 116 5.76 10.84 26.08
CA LYS A 116 5.54 11.25 27.48
C LYS A 116 4.53 12.39 27.62
N ILE A 117 3.55 12.41 26.73
CA ILE A 117 2.51 13.45 26.65
C ILE A 117 1.14 12.78 26.66
N ASP A 118 0.22 13.30 27.47
CA ASP A 118 -1.20 12.99 27.36
C ASP A 118 -1.84 13.91 26.30
N ILE A 119 -2.56 13.33 25.35
CA ILE A 119 -3.22 14.10 24.30
C ILE A 119 -4.52 14.69 24.88
N PRO A 120 -4.71 16.02 24.88
CA PRO A 120 -5.88 16.64 25.50
C PRO A 120 -7.17 16.37 24.71
N GLU A 121 -7.06 16.25 23.38
CA GLU A 121 -8.20 16.08 22.49
C GLU A 121 -7.83 15.21 21.29
N ILE A 122 -8.69 14.26 20.95
CA ILE A 122 -8.61 13.48 19.72
C ILE A 122 -9.68 13.99 18.76
N TRP A 123 -9.25 14.58 17.64
CA TRP A 123 -10.18 14.97 16.60
C TRP A 123 -10.88 13.75 15.99
N GLN A 124 -12.09 13.96 15.49
CA GLN A 124 -12.84 12.94 14.76
C GLN A 124 -11.99 12.42 13.59
N ALA A 125 -11.89 11.10 13.46
CA ALA A 125 -11.12 10.50 12.38
C ALA A 125 -11.66 10.90 11.00
N LEU A 126 -10.75 11.07 10.04
CA LEU A 126 -11.13 11.23 8.63
C LEU A 126 -11.51 9.87 8.07
N GLU A 127 -12.68 9.82 7.43
CA GLU A 127 -13.24 8.61 6.85
C GLU A 127 -13.35 8.75 5.34
N GLY A 128 -13.20 7.63 4.63
CA GLY A 128 -13.17 7.60 3.19
C GLY A 128 -13.54 6.22 2.68
N PRO A 129 -13.52 6.01 1.36
CA PRO A 129 -13.88 4.73 0.77
C PRO A 129 -13.01 3.61 1.34
N HIS A 130 -13.63 2.50 1.74
CA HIS A 130 -12.93 1.34 2.28
C HIS A 130 -12.25 0.51 1.17
N TRP A 131 -12.81 0.55 -0.03
CA TRP A 131 -12.38 -0.20 -1.21
C TRP A 131 -12.15 0.75 -2.38
N GLY A 132 -11.37 0.33 -3.38
CA GLY A 132 -11.12 1.12 -4.58
C GLY A 132 -10.38 2.43 -4.36
N TYR A 133 -9.94 2.72 -3.14
CA TYR A 133 -9.36 4.02 -2.81
C TYR A 133 -7.94 4.20 -3.30
N ARG A 134 -7.20 3.11 -3.56
CA ARG A 134 -5.77 3.18 -3.84
C ARG A 134 -5.53 3.54 -5.30
N THR A 135 -5.06 4.77 -5.52
CA THR A 135 -4.77 5.35 -6.85
C THR A 135 -3.30 5.21 -7.28
N LYS A 136 -2.41 4.87 -6.34
CA LYS A 136 -0.98 4.67 -6.61
C LYS A 136 -0.48 3.34 -6.06
N ALA A 137 0.27 2.59 -6.88
CA ALA A 137 0.85 1.31 -6.48
C ALA A 137 2.14 1.01 -7.23
N ARG A 138 2.99 0.17 -6.64
CA ARG A 138 4.08 -0.51 -7.34
C ARG A 138 3.81 -2.00 -7.26
N MET A 139 3.42 -2.59 -8.37
CA MET A 139 3.14 -4.02 -8.47
C MET A 139 4.39 -4.73 -8.97
N GLY A 140 4.71 -5.87 -8.38
CA GLY A 140 5.72 -6.77 -8.92
C GLY A 140 5.15 -7.57 -10.09
N VAL A 141 6.04 -7.93 -11.01
CA VAL A 141 5.75 -8.82 -12.13
C VAL A 141 6.72 -9.99 -12.09
N LYS A 142 6.20 -11.21 -12.26
CA LYS A 142 7.04 -12.41 -12.26
C LYS A 142 6.51 -13.48 -13.21
N TYR A 143 7.28 -13.79 -14.24
CA TYR A 143 7.10 -15.03 -15.00
C TYR A 143 7.48 -16.26 -14.17
N VAL A 144 6.57 -17.23 -14.09
CA VAL A 144 6.71 -18.49 -13.35
C VAL A 144 6.74 -19.65 -14.35
N ALA A 145 7.94 -20.00 -14.81
CA ALA A 145 8.14 -21.00 -15.87
C ALA A 145 7.46 -22.36 -15.60
N LYS A 146 7.45 -22.82 -14.34
CA LYS A 146 6.79 -24.10 -13.96
C LYS A 146 5.27 -24.10 -14.18
N LYS A 147 4.65 -22.92 -14.18
CA LYS A 147 3.20 -22.74 -14.37
C LYS A 147 2.88 -22.10 -15.73
N ASP A 148 3.91 -21.84 -16.55
CA ASP A 148 3.85 -21.07 -17.80
C ASP A 148 2.91 -19.86 -17.75
N ARG A 149 3.12 -19.00 -16.73
CA ARG A 149 2.27 -17.83 -16.53
C ARG A 149 3.03 -16.67 -15.91
N VAL A 150 2.48 -15.46 -16.03
CA VAL A 150 3.00 -14.27 -15.37
C VAL A 150 2.08 -13.88 -14.21
N LEU A 151 2.68 -13.63 -13.06
CA LEU A 151 2.03 -13.07 -11.88
C LEU A 151 2.22 -11.55 -11.87
N VAL A 152 1.13 -10.81 -11.65
CA VAL A 152 1.14 -9.36 -11.45
C VAL A 152 0.43 -9.07 -10.13
N GLY A 153 1.09 -8.35 -9.23
CA GLY A 153 0.47 -8.01 -7.96
C GLY A 153 1.47 -7.65 -6.88
N PHE A 154 1.19 -8.08 -5.66
CA PHE A 154 1.97 -7.71 -4.47
C PHE A 154 2.71 -8.92 -3.91
N ARG A 155 3.67 -8.66 -3.02
CA ARG A 155 4.39 -9.72 -2.32
C ARG A 155 3.48 -10.45 -1.34
N GLU A 156 3.75 -11.72 -1.17
CA GLU A 156 3.22 -12.53 -0.08
C GLU A 156 3.64 -11.93 1.27
N ARG A 157 2.82 -12.16 2.29
CA ARG A 157 3.10 -11.68 3.64
C ARG A 157 4.43 -12.25 4.14
N ARG A 158 5.35 -11.36 4.50
CA ARG A 158 6.70 -11.69 5.03
C ARG A 158 7.54 -12.58 4.09
N HIS A 159 7.18 -12.66 2.81
CA HIS A 159 7.91 -13.48 1.85
C HIS A 159 8.28 -12.66 0.60
N GLN A 160 9.38 -13.04 -0.05
CA GLN A 160 9.86 -12.37 -1.26
C GLN A 160 9.09 -12.74 -2.53
N TYR A 161 8.22 -13.74 -2.46
CA TYR A 161 7.44 -14.21 -3.61
C TYR A 161 6.24 -13.31 -3.85
N LEU A 162 5.77 -13.26 -5.09
CA LEU A 162 4.51 -12.60 -5.41
C LEU A 162 3.35 -13.50 -5.02
N ALA A 163 2.36 -12.90 -4.37
CA ALA A 163 1.11 -13.55 -4.07
C ALA A 163 0.37 -13.82 -5.38
N GLU A 164 -0.17 -15.03 -5.50
CA GLU A 164 -1.05 -15.41 -6.59
C GLU A 164 -2.42 -14.80 -6.35
N ILE A 165 -2.65 -13.61 -6.89
CA ILE A 165 -3.88 -12.84 -6.75
C ILE A 165 -4.48 -12.57 -8.13
N ASP A 166 -5.80 -12.57 -8.21
CA ASP A 166 -6.53 -12.27 -9.45
C ASP A 166 -7.09 -10.83 -9.48
N ASN A 167 -7.24 -10.21 -8.31
CA ASN A 167 -7.75 -8.86 -8.14
C ASN A 167 -7.22 -8.23 -6.85
N CYS A 168 -7.40 -6.92 -6.72
CA CYS A 168 -7.12 -6.19 -5.50
C CYS A 168 -8.24 -5.18 -5.22
N ILE A 169 -9.18 -5.53 -4.32
CA ILE A 169 -10.35 -4.70 -4.01
C ILE A 169 -10.04 -3.35 -3.36
N VAL A 170 -8.86 -3.14 -2.78
CA VAL A 170 -8.44 -1.81 -2.27
C VAL A 170 -7.86 -0.93 -3.37
N MET A 171 -7.42 -1.51 -4.49
CA MET A 171 -6.92 -0.80 -5.66
C MET A 171 -8.07 -0.24 -6.48
N HIS A 172 -7.89 0.95 -7.05
CA HIS A 172 -8.90 1.56 -7.91
C HIS A 172 -9.35 0.57 -9.00
N PRO A 173 -10.66 0.39 -9.25
CA PRO A 173 -11.20 -0.70 -10.08
C PRO A 173 -10.61 -0.77 -11.48
N THR A 174 -10.24 0.37 -12.07
CA THR A 174 -9.53 0.46 -13.36
C THR A 174 -8.37 -0.53 -13.42
N VAL A 175 -7.56 -0.64 -12.37
CA VAL A 175 -6.41 -1.55 -12.31
C VAL A 175 -6.68 -2.77 -11.42
N GLY A 176 -7.36 -2.56 -10.29
CA GLY A 176 -7.58 -3.60 -9.28
C GLY A 176 -8.32 -4.83 -9.80
N THR A 177 -9.16 -4.68 -10.83
CA THR A 177 -9.91 -5.78 -11.46
C THR A 177 -9.18 -6.43 -12.64
N GLN A 178 -8.02 -5.89 -13.03
CA GLN A 178 -7.33 -6.25 -14.28
C GLN A 178 -6.02 -6.99 -14.04
N LEU A 179 -5.76 -7.51 -12.83
CA LEU A 179 -4.46 -8.15 -12.52
C LEU A 179 -4.21 -9.40 -13.35
N LEU A 180 -5.24 -10.24 -13.58
CA LEU A 180 -5.14 -11.39 -14.48
C LEU A 180 -4.88 -10.96 -15.92
N ALA A 181 -5.65 -10.01 -16.44
CA ALA A 181 -5.51 -9.51 -17.81
C ALA A 181 -4.13 -8.87 -18.05
N LEU A 182 -3.58 -8.16 -17.06
CA LEU A 182 -2.20 -7.66 -17.10
C LEU A 182 -1.17 -8.81 -17.13
N GLY A 183 -1.41 -9.89 -16.38
CA GLY A 183 -0.60 -11.10 -16.43
C GLY A 183 -0.64 -11.76 -17.80
N GLU A 184 -1.81 -11.88 -18.41
CA GLU A 184 -2.01 -12.44 -19.75
C GLU A 184 -1.34 -11.58 -20.84
N LEU A 185 -1.50 -10.25 -20.78
CA LEU A 185 -0.78 -9.32 -21.64
C LEU A 185 0.72 -9.59 -21.59
N ILE A 186 1.31 -9.57 -20.39
CA ILE A 186 2.75 -9.70 -20.21
C ILE A 186 3.21 -11.10 -20.63
N ALA A 187 2.43 -12.15 -20.38
CA ALA A 187 2.75 -13.51 -20.79
C ALA A 187 2.84 -13.66 -22.32
N GLY A 188 2.08 -12.85 -23.07
CA GLY A 188 2.11 -12.79 -24.53
C GLY A 188 3.26 -11.98 -25.12
N LEU A 189 4.02 -11.23 -24.31
CA LEU A 189 5.16 -10.46 -24.79
C LEU A 189 6.41 -11.33 -24.96
N SER A 190 7.23 -11.00 -25.96
CA SER A 190 8.53 -11.65 -26.16
C SER A 190 9.48 -11.44 -24.97
N ILE A 191 9.30 -10.33 -24.24
CA ILE A 191 10.10 -9.89 -23.08
C ILE A 191 9.46 -10.23 -21.71
N LYS A 192 8.57 -11.23 -21.65
CA LYS A 192 7.76 -11.56 -20.44
C LYS A 192 8.56 -11.80 -19.15
N ASP A 193 9.81 -12.24 -19.25
CA ASP A 193 10.70 -12.46 -18.11
C ASP A 193 11.63 -11.27 -17.80
N LYS A 194 11.53 -10.19 -18.59
CA LYS A 194 12.31 -8.94 -18.48
C LYS A 194 11.50 -7.76 -17.94
N ILE A 195 10.29 -8.01 -17.46
CA ILE A 195 9.42 -7.01 -16.84
C ILE A 195 9.32 -7.32 -15.33
N PRO A 196 10.04 -6.58 -14.46
CA PRO A 196 10.03 -6.87 -13.02
C PRO A 196 8.92 -6.14 -12.25
N GLN A 197 8.37 -5.05 -12.77
CA GLN A 197 7.40 -4.22 -12.05
C GLN A 197 6.54 -3.35 -12.97
N ILE A 198 5.38 -2.95 -12.44
CA ILE A 198 4.48 -1.93 -13.01
C ILE A 198 4.24 -0.88 -11.92
N GLU A 199 4.53 0.38 -12.23
CA GLU A 199 4.10 1.50 -11.39
C GLU A 199 2.75 2.03 -11.90
N VAL A 200 1.81 2.19 -10.98
CA VAL A 200 0.45 2.64 -11.26
C VAL A 200 0.29 4.06 -10.75
N ALA A 201 -0.22 4.93 -11.61
CA ALA A 201 -0.52 6.32 -11.31
C ALA A 201 -1.90 6.68 -11.87
N ILE A 202 -2.88 6.87 -10.99
CA ILE A 202 -4.26 7.19 -11.36
C ILE A 202 -4.56 8.60 -10.86
N GLY A 203 -4.95 9.49 -11.77
CA GLY A 203 -5.54 10.80 -11.47
C GLY A 203 -7.07 10.73 -11.42
N ASP A 204 -7.74 11.88 -11.39
CA ASP A 204 -9.21 11.95 -11.37
C ASP A 204 -9.85 11.40 -12.65
N GLY A 205 -9.13 11.42 -13.78
CA GLY A 205 -9.64 10.92 -15.07
C GLY A 205 -8.67 10.08 -15.89
N GLN A 206 -7.39 10.01 -15.51
CA GLN A 206 -6.35 9.32 -16.27
C GLN A 206 -5.74 8.17 -15.47
N CYS A 207 -5.45 7.05 -16.12
CA CYS A 207 -4.70 5.94 -15.54
C CYS A 207 -3.44 5.71 -16.36
N VAL A 208 -2.27 5.84 -15.75
CA VAL A 208 -0.97 5.57 -16.37
C VAL A 208 -0.30 4.39 -15.70
N LEU A 209 0.18 3.44 -16.52
CA LEU A 209 0.98 2.30 -16.10
C LEU A 209 2.40 2.45 -16.65
N ALA A 210 3.37 2.72 -15.77
CA ALA A 210 4.78 2.71 -16.16
C ALA A 210 5.36 1.30 -15.99
N ILE A 211 5.65 0.65 -17.10
CA ILE A 211 6.12 -0.73 -17.18
C ILE A 211 7.64 -0.71 -17.22
N ARG A 212 8.27 -1.22 -16.15
CA ARG A 212 9.73 -1.36 -16.12
C ARG A 212 10.13 -2.46 -17.09
N VAL A 213 11.00 -2.13 -18.04
CA VAL A 213 11.55 -3.09 -19.00
C VAL A 213 13.07 -3.17 -18.85
N LEU A 214 13.61 -4.38 -18.73
CA LEU A 214 15.05 -4.63 -18.68
C LEU A 214 15.68 -4.80 -20.06
N GLU A 215 14.85 -5.10 -21.06
CA GLU A 215 15.20 -5.23 -22.48
C GLU A 215 14.12 -4.51 -23.30
N PRO A 216 14.46 -3.91 -24.46
CA PRO A 216 13.48 -3.20 -25.28
C PRO A 216 12.42 -4.16 -25.83
N PRO A 217 11.12 -3.80 -25.82
CA PRO A 217 10.07 -4.56 -26.49
C PRO A 217 10.26 -4.53 -28.01
N THR A 218 9.69 -5.51 -28.70
CA THR A 218 9.56 -5.50 -30.17
C THR A 218 8.38 -4.62 -30.60
N GLU A 219 8.28 -4.27 -31.89
CA GLU A 219 7.11 -3.55 -32.43
C GLU A 219 5.79 -4.33 -32.19
N GLU A 220 5.83 -5.66 -32.24
CA GLU A 220 4.67 -6.51 -31.93
C GLU A 220 4.28 -6.43 -30.45
N ASP A 221 5.27 -6.43 -29.55
CA ASP A 221 5.03 -6.25 -28.12
C ASP A 221 4.40 -4.88 -27.83
N GLU A 222 4.94 -3.82 -28.44
CA GLU A 222 4.40 -2.46 -28.30
C GLU A 222 2.96 -2.36 -28.80
N GLU A 223 2.62 -3.02 -29.92
CA GLU A 223 1.25 -3.07 -30.42
C GLU A 223 0.30 -3.83 -29.48
N ARG A 224 0.73 -4.96 -28.91
CA ARG A 224 -0.06 -5.68 -27.89
C ARG A 224 -0.34 -4.80 -26.67
N MET A 225 0.69 -4.09 -26.20
CA MET A 225 0.56 -3.15 -25.08
C MET A 225 -0.39 -2.00 -25.43
N ARG A 226 -0.28 -1.44 -26.64
CA ARG A 226 -1.16 -0.38 -27.14
C ARG A 226 -2.63 -0.81 -27.18
N VAL A 227 -2.92 -1.96 -27.81
CA VAL A 227 -4.27 -2.53 -27.89
C VAL A 227 -4.86 -2.73 -26.50
N PHE A 228 -4.08 -3.29 -25.57
CA PHE A 228 -4.51 -3.45 -24.18
C PHE A 228 -4.81 -2.12 -23.51
N GLY A 229 -3.93 -1.12 -23.66
CA GLY A 229 -4.11 0.20 -23.09
C GLY A 229 -5.42 0.86 -23.56
N HIS A 230 -5.69 0.85 -24.86
CA HIS A 230 -6.93 1.39 -25.43
C HIS A 230 -8.17 0.62 -24.95
N GLN A 231 -8.10 -0.72 -24.91
CA GLN A 231 -9.22 -1.56 -24.45
C GLN A 231 -9.60 -1.29 -22.98
N HIS A 232 -8.61 -1.02 -22.13
CA HIS A 232 -8.82 -0.83 -20.69
C HIS A 232 -8.80 0.64 -20.24
N ASN A 233 -8.73 1.59 -21.19
CA ASN A 233 -8.60 3.03 -20.93
C ASN A 233 -7.41 3.35 -19.99
N MET A 234 -6.24 2.81 -20.34
CA MET A 234 -4.98 3.00 -19.63
C MET A 234 -3.89 3.47 -20.61
N SER A 235 -3.13 4.48 -20.22
CA SER A 235 -1.92 4.86 -20.95
C SER A 235 -0.74 4.03 -20.43
N LEU A 236 -0.13 3.24 -21.31
CA LEU A 236 1.05 2.45 -20.99
C LEU A 236 2.31 3.22 -21.36
N CYS A 237 3.25 3.28 -20.43
CA CYS A 237 4.56 3.89 -20.61
C CYS A 237 5.65 2.83 -20.41
N LEU A 238 6.78 3.01 -21.07
CA LEU A 238 7.99 2.23 -20.84
C LEU A 238 8.91 2.96 -19.86
N GLN A 239 9.47 2.22 -18.91
CA GLN A 239 10.54 2.69 -18.04
C GLN A 239 11.79 1.85 -18.29
N VAL A 240 12.74 2.38 -19.07
CA VAL A 240 13.95 1.66 -19.50
C VAL A 240 15.10 1.72 -18.49
N LYS A 241 15.13 2.74 -17.63
CA LYS A 241 16.10 2.87 -16.52
C LYS A 241 15.40 3.41 -15.26
N GLY A 242 15.87 4.55 -14.73
CA GLY A 242 15.30 5.20 -13.56
C GLY A 242 13.96 5.90 -13.85
N PRO A 243 13.33 6.49 -12.82
CA PRO A 243 12.07 7.24 -12.93
C PRO A 243 11.99 8.25 -14.08
N ASP A 244 13.09 8.96 -14.38
CA ASP A 244 13.09 10.01 -15.41
C ASP A 244 12.95 9.48 -16.83
N THR A 245 13.15 8.17 -17.02
CA THR A 245 13.08 7.51 -18.32
C THR A 245 11.68 6.98 -18.67
N ILE A 246 10.68 7.28 -17.84
CA ILE A 246 9.29 6.96 -18.15
C ILE A 246 8.86 7.80 -19.35
N ALA A 247 8.53 7.10 -20.43
CA ALA A 247 8.03 7.68 -21.68
C ALA A 247 6.85 6.86 -22.23
N PRO A 248 5.91 7.47 -22.96
CA PRO A 248 4.84 6.75 -23.66
C PRO A 248 5.40 5.68 -24.61
N LEU A 249 4.56 4.70 -24.96
CA LEU A 249 4.86 3.82 -26.09
C LEU A 249 5.11 4.67 -27.37
N PRO A 250 6.00 4.25 -28.28
CA PRO A 250 6.21 4.96 -29.53
C PRO A 250 4.89 5.25 -30.27
N GLY A 251 4.68 6.51 -30.66
CA GLY A 251 3.47 6.96 -31.36
C GLY A 251 2.26 7.25 -30.45
N GLU A 252 2.29 6.91 -29.17
CA GLU A 252 1.24 7.29 -28.21
C GLU A 252 1.52 8.69 -27.61
N PRO A 253 0.48 9.49 -27.33
CA PRO A 253 0.65 10.78 -26.69
C PRO A 253 1.08 10.63 -25.23
N GLU A 254 1.77 11.64 -24.70
CA GLU A 254 2.02 11.72 -23.27
C GLU A 254 0.73 12.05 -22.52
N VAL A 255 0.36 11.17 -21.60
CA VAL A 255 -0.74 11.39 -20.66
C VAL A 255 -0.15 11.76 -19.32
N ILE A 256 -0.49 12.96 -18.83
CA ILE A 256 -0.08 13.45 -17.52
C ILE A 256 -1.29 13.32 -16.58
N PRO A 257 -1.27 12.38 -15.62
CA PRO A 257 -2.29 12.29 -14.59
C PRO A 257 -2.40 13.59 -13.79
N ALA A 258 -3.63 13.93 -13.42
CA ALA A 258 -3.90 15.05 -12.54
C ALA A 258 -4.93 14.68 -11.48
N TYR A 259 -4.82 15.28 -10.29
CA TYR A 259 -5.89 15.27 -9.31
C TYR A 259 -6.13 16.68 -8.78
N ALA A 260 -7.40 17.00 -8.53
CA ALA A 260 -7.82 18.32 -8.06
C ALA A 260 -8.00 18.38 -6.54
N LEU A 261 -7.81 19.58 -6.00
CA LEU A 261 -8.30 20.05 -4.70
C LEU A 261 -9.37 21.14 -4.95
N PRO A 262 -10.65 20.76 -5.15
CA PRO A 262 -11.70 21.69 -5.57
C PRO A 262 -11.90 22.88 -4.61
N GLU A 263 -11.82 22.65 -3.30
CA GLU A 263 -12.02 23.66 -2.25
C GLU A 263 -10.93 24.75 -2.25
N HIS A 264 -9.84 24.52 -2.97
CA HIS A 264 -8.69 25.42 -3.05
C HIS A 264 -8.36 25.88 -4.47
N ASP A 265 -9.17 25.48 -5.47
CA ASP A 265 -8.95 25.80 -6.89
C ASP A 265 -7.52 25.44 -7.34
N ILE A 266 -7.10 24.20 -7.03
CA ILE A 266 -5.77 23.69 -7.39
C ILE A 266 -5.90 22.35 -8.11
N GLU A 267 -5.11 22.19 -9.17
CA GLU A 267 -4.91 20.92 -9.87
C GLU A 267 -3.43 20.54 -9.81
N PHE A 268 -3.14 19.33 -9.31
CA PHE A 268 -1.79 18.77 -9.30
C PHE A 268 -1.62 17.86 -10.49
N LYS A 269 -0.74 18.26 -11.42
CA LYS A 269 -0.22 17.39 -12.48
C LYS A 269 1.02 16.67 -11.97
N PHE A 270 1.15 15.38 -12.25
CA PHE A 270 2.26 14.59 -11.75
C PHE A 270 2.71 13.53 -12.75
N ARG A 271 4.00 13.18 -12.71
CA ARG A 271 4.54 12.07 -13.50
C ARG A 271 4.33 10.74 -12.76
N PRO A 272 4.27 9.59 -13.45
CA PRO A 272 3.90 8.32 -12.81
C PRO A 272 4.77 7.92 -11.61
N ALA A 273 6.07 8.21 -11.64
CA ALA A 273 6.99 7.89 -10.55
C ALA A 273 6.98 8.90 -9.38
N MET A 274 6.39 10.09 -9.54
CA MET A 274 6.36 11.11 -8.49
C MET A 274 5.46 10.68 -7.33
N PHE A 275 5.83 10.99 -6.10
CA PHE A 275 4.98 10.70 -4.96
C PHE A 275 3.67 11.49 -5.02
N THR A 276 2.55 10.79 -4.87
CA THR A 276 1.23 11.36 -4.62
C THR A 276 0.57 10.58 -3.50
N GLN A 277 -0.39 11.21 -2.83
CA GLN A 277 -1.20 10.49 -1.86
C GLN A 277 -1.96 9.35 -2.54
N VAL A 278 -2.05 8.22 -1.83
CA VAL A 278 -2.66 7.01 -2.38
C VAL A 278 -4.19 7.02 -2.32
N ASN A 279 -4.79 7.90 -1.53
CA ASN A 279 -6.24 8.02 -1.31
C ASN A 279 -6.59 9.53 -1.39
N TYR A 280 -7.21 9.95 -2.49
CA TYR A 280 -7.45 11.37 -2.73
C TYR A 280 -8.60 11.93 -1.89
N GLU A 281 -9.61 11.12 -1.56
CA GLU A 281 -10.72 11.52 -0.71
C GLU A 281 -10.26 11.87 0.70
N ILE A 282 -9.39 11.05 1.30
CA ILE A 282 -8.79 11.33 2.60
C ILE A 282 -7.82 12.51 2.50
N ASN A 283 -7.04 12.60 1.42
CA ASN A 283 -6.11 13.71 1.23
C ASN A 283 -6.83 15.07 1.19
N ARG A 284 -7.90 15.20 0.40
CA ARG A 284 -8.71 16.42 0.31
C ARG A 284 -9.24 16.84 1.68
N GLN A 285 -9.83 15.90 2.43
CA GLN A 285 -10.33 16.18 3.77
C GLN A 285 -9.22 16.58 4.75
N MET A 286 -8.06 15.93 4.68
CA MET A 286 -6.90 16.25 5.52
C MET A 286 -6.40 17.67 5.26
N ILE A 287 -6.28 18.05 3.98
CA ILE A 287 -5.86 19.40 3.60
C ILE A 287 -6.87 20.42 4.11
N ASN A 288 -8.16 20.25 3.82
CA ASN A 288 -9.20 21.18 4.25
C ASN A 288 -9.15 21.40 5.76
N ARG A 289 -9.08 20.32 6.55
CA ARG A 289 -8.98 20.41 8.01
C ARG A 289 -7.73 21.16 8.48
N VAL A 290 -6.56 20.90 7.88
CA VAL A 290 -5.33 21.61 8.22
C VAL A 290 -5.44 23.10 7.91
N ILE A 291 -5.95 23.47 6.72
CA ILE A 291 -6.11 24.88 6.33
C ILE A 291 -7.09 25.60 7.25
N GLU A 292 -8.23 24.98 7.57
CA GLU A 292 -9.21 25.52 8.52
C GLU A 292 -8.61 25.70 9.91
N THR A 293 -7.83 24.72 10.39
CA THR A 293 -7.23 24.75 11.72
C THR A 293 -6.17 25.84 11.85
N LEU A 294 -5.33 26.02 10.82
CA LEU A 294 -4.30 27.05 10.80
C LEU A 294 -4.90 28.46 10.76
N ASN A 295 -6.14 28.61 10.28
CA ASN A 295 -6.89 29.87 10.22
C ASN A 295 -6.05 31.02 9.63
N LEU A 296 -5.42 30.73 8.50
CA LEU A 296 -4.43 31.60 7.87
C LEU A 296 -5.06 32.85 7.26
N ASN A 297 -4.28 33.94 7.26
CA ASN A 297 -4.60 35.20 6.61
C ASN A 297 -3.38 35.79 5.89
N GLU A 298 -3.59 36.87 5.14
CA GLU A 298 -2.56 37.50 4.29
C GLU A 298 -1.34 38.06 5.05
N ASN A 299 -1.37 38.15 6.38
CA ASN A 299 -0.22 38.56 7.18
C ASN A 299 0.66 37.38 7.63
N ASP A 300 0.20 36.14 7.44
CA ASP A 300 0.93 34.97 7.90
C ASP A 300 2.07 34.61 6.94
N THR A 301 3.18 34.17 7.54
CA THR A 301 4.30 33.55 6.84
C THR A 301 4.41 32.10 7.29
N VAL A 302 4.30 31.17 6.35
CA VAL A 302 4.24 29.73 6.65
C VAL A 302 5.44 29.00 6.05
N LEU A 303 6.02 28.09 6.83
CA LEU A 303 7.07 27.17 6.40
C LEU A 303 6.47 25.76 6.29
N ASP A 304 6.47 25.20 5.08
CA ASP A 304 6.05 23.83 4.80
C ASP A 304 7.29 22.95 4.58
N LEU A 305 7.57 22.07 5.53
CA LEU A 305 8.73 21.18 5.51
C LEU A 305 8.31 19.80 4.96
N PHE A 306 9.14 19.22 4.09
CA PHE A 306 8.86 17.96 3.38
C PHE A 306 7.61 18.10 2.49
N CYS A 307 7.56 19.18 1.73
CA CYS A 307 6.35 19.61 1.03
C CYS A 307 5.99 18.76 -0.19
N GLY A 308 6.93 17.96 -0.69
CA GLY A 308 6.79 17.17 -1.92
C GLY A 308 6.34 18.02 -3.09
N LEU A 309 5.25 17.61 -3.74
CA LEU A 309 4.60 18.33 -4.83
C LEU A 309 3.91 19.64 -4.41
N GLY A 310 3.94 20.00 -3.12
CA GLY A 310 3.25 21.18 -2.57
C GLY A 310 1.82 20.87 -2.13
N ASN A 311 1.57 19.66 -1.63
CA ASN A 311 0.23 19.19 -1.25
C ASN A 311 -0.45 20.09 -0.20
N PHE A 312 0.32 20.63 0.76
CA PHE A 312 -0.14 21.68 1.68
C PHE A 312 0.30 23.07 1.23
N THR A 313 1.52 23.20 0.69
CA THR A 313 2.08 24.49 0.26
C THR A 313 1.15 25.28 -0.66
N LEU A 314 0.60 24.64 -1.70
CA LEU A 314 -0.22 25.36 -2.67
C LEU A 314 -1.57 25.81 -2.06
N PRO A 315 -2.33 24.96 -1.32
CA PRO A 315 -3.50 25.41 -0.57
C PRO A 315 -3.21 26.54 0.44
N ILE A 316 -2.10 26.45 1.18
CA ILE A 316 -1.67 27.48 2.14
C ILE A 316 -1.41 28.80 1.40
N ALA A 317 -0.74 28.75 0.23
CA ALA A 317 -0.42 29.94 -0.56
C ALA A 317 -1.65 30.66 -1.14
N ARG A 318 -2.83 30.03 -1.15
CA ARG A 318 -4.10 30.70 -1.48
C ARG A 318 -4.65 31.56 -0.33
N LYS A 319 -4.08 31.46 0.88
CA LYS A 319 -4.59 32.11 2.11
C LYS A 319 -3.54 32.97 2.81
N ALA A 320 -2.30 32.46 2.94
CA ALA A 320 -1.21 33.15 3.61
C ALA A 320 -0.54 34.19 2.70
N GLY A 321 0.09 35.21 3.29
CA GLY A 321 0.83 36.23 2.54
C GLY A 321 2.12 35.71 1.93
N HIS A 322 2.80 34.80 2.64
CA HIS A 322 4.03 34.19 2.15
C HIS A 322 4.15 32.73 2.60
N VAL A 323 4.60 31.86 1.70
CA VAL A 323 4.81 30.44 1.98
C VAL A 323 6.16 30.00 1.42
N VAL A 324 6.94 29.29 2.22
CA VAL A 324 8.18 28.65 1.81
C VAL A 324 8.00 27.13 1.93
N GLY A 325 8.10 26.43 0.80
CA GLY A 325 8.17 24.96 0.79
C GLY A 325 9.62 24.49 0.75
N ILE A 326 9.98 23.48 1.55
CA ILE A 326 11.29 22.82 1.52
C ILE A 326 11.09 21.32 1.26
N GLU A 327 11.74 20.81 0.21
CA GLU A 327 11.78 19.40 -0.16
C GLU A 327 13.23 18.95 -0.39
N GLY A 328 13.53 17.69 -0.06
CA GLY A 328 14.85 17.08 -0.18
C GLY A 328 14.99 16.02 -1.29
N ASP A 329 13.88 15.60 -1.91
CA ASP A 329 13.85 14.63 -3.02
C ASP A 329 14.54 15.11 -4.32
#